data_AF-A0A2E4EAZ5-F1
#
_entry.id   AF-A0A2E4EAZ5-F1
#
_cell.length_a   1.000
_cell.length_b   1.000
_cell.length_c   1.000
_cell.angle_alpha   90.00
_cell.angle_beta   90.00
_cell.angle_gamma   90.00
#
_symmetry.space_group_name_H-M   'P 1'
#
loop_
_entity.id
_entity.type
_entity.pdbx_description
1 polymer ?
#
loop_
_entity_poly.entity_id
_entity_poly.type
_entity_poly.pdbx_seq_one_letter_code
_entity_poly.pdbx_strand_id
1 'polypeptide(L)' 'MAGGTWYNKEQQEEIKKLMNLPKNALLTSREKDVAWLGKQGVSREEIAKELNISVNTVDTHLQNIFQKLDIKSMREL' A
#
# COMPACT_ATOMS: atom_id res chain seq x y z
N MET A 1 14.30 28.22 -26.11
CA MET A 1 13.25 27.49 -25.38
C MET A 1 13.76 26.09 -25.08
N ALA A 2 14.35 25.85 -23.91
CA ALA A 2 14.75 24.50 -23.51
C ALA A 2 14.51 24.37 -22.00
N GLY A 3 13.45 23.66 -21.64
CA GLY A 3 13.05 23.41 -20.26
C GLY A 3 13.99 22.43 -19.58
N GLY A 4 15.14 22.92 -19.12
CA GLY A 4 15.99 22.18 -18.20
C GLY A 4 15.23 21.97 -16.89
N THR A 5 14.96 20.71 -16.56
CA THR A 5 14.31 20.33 -15.30
C THR A 5 15.10 20.90 -14.11
N TRP A 6 14.43 21.60 -13.19
CA TRP A 6 14.98 22.33 -12.03
C TRP A 6 15.65 21.46 -10.94
N TYR A 7 16.10 20.26 -11.26
CA TYR A 7 16.57 19.26 -10.32
C TYR A 7 18.03 18.89 -10.56
N ASN A 8 18.86 19.00 -9.52
CA ASN A 8 20.27 18.58 -9.56
C ASN A 8 20.41 17.04 -9.50
N LYS A 9 21.61 16.49 -9.76
CA LYS A 9 21.84 15.04 -9.81
C LYS A 9 21.46 14.30 -8.52
N GLU A 10 21.68 14.91 -7.36
CA GLU A 10 21.34 14.32 -6.06
C GLU A 10 19.83 14.24 -5.86
N GLN A 11 19.11 15.32 -6.20
CA GLN A 11 17.66 15.34 -6.12
C GLN A 11 17.01 14.41 -7.16
N GLN A 12 17.63 14.19 -8.33
CA GLN A 12 17.17 13.21 -9.33
C GLN A 12 17.26 11.77 -8.82
N GLU A 13 18.35 11.42 -8.14
CA GLU A 13 18.54 10.10 -7.54
C GLU A 13 17.58 9.87 -6.36
N GLU A 14 17.31 10.91 -5.57
CA GLU A 14 16.33 10.85 -4.49
C GLU A 14 14.90 10.63 -5.01
N ILE A 15 14.49 11.32 -6.08
CA ILE A 15 13.21 11.08 -6.75
C ILE A 15 13.13 9.66 -7.31
N LYS A 16 14.18 9.18 -8.00
CA LYS A 16 14.23 7.80 -8.49
C LYS A 16 14.08 6.79 -7.37
N LYS A 17 14.74 7.03 -6.23
CA LYS A 17 14.65 6.16 -5.06
C LYS A 17 13.23 6.15 -4.48
N LEU A 18 12.56 7.29 -4.42
CA LEU A 18 11.15 7.39 -4.03
C LEU A 18 10.24 6.63 -5.01
N MET A 19 10.50 6.73 -6.32
CA MET A 19 9.77 5.98 -7.36
C MET A 19 10.01 4.47 -7.28
N ASN A 20 11.17 4.04 -6.76
CA ASN A 20 11.56 2.64 -6.65
C ASN A 20 11.34 2.06 -5.23
N LEU A 21 10.67 2.81 -4.34
CA LEU A 21 10.28 2.27 -3.04
C LEU A 21 9.29 1.12 -3.25
N PRO A 22 9.44 0.02 -2.50
CA PRO A 22 8.49 -1.08 -2.62
C PRO A 22 7.12 -0.55 -2.20
N LYS A 23 6.09 -0.79 -3.01
CA LYS A 23 4.75 -0.21 -2.78
C LYS A 23 4.21 -0.52 -1.37
N ASN A 24 4.61 -1.65 -0.78
CA ASN A 24 4.26 -2.03 0.60
C ASN A 24 4.86 -1.11 1.69
N ALA A 25 5.89 -0.31 1.39
CA ALA A 25 6.47 0.67 2.30
C ALA A 25 5.51 1.85 2.55
N LEU A 26 4.55 2.08 1.66
CA LEU A 26 3.51 3.12 1.79
C LEU A 26 2.40 2.74 2.77
N LEU A 27 2.33 1.47 3.16
CA LEU A 27 1.30 0.98 4.08
C LEU A 27 1.68 1.30 5.53
N THR A 28 0.68 1.71 6.31
CA THR A 28 0.77 1.79 7.77
C THR A 28 0.90 0.38 8.36
N SER A 29 1.33 0.27 9.62
CA SER A 29 1.46 -1.04 10.28
C SER A 29 0.16 -1.84 10.25
N ARG A 30 -1.00 -1.20 10.50
CA ARG A 30 -2.30 -1.88 10.45
C ARG A 30 -2.69 -2.34 9.05
N GLU A 31 -2.39 -1.53 8.04
CA GLU A 31 -2.62 -1.93 6.65
C GLU A 31 -1.71 -3.09 6.22
N LYS A 32 -0.48 -3.17 6.76
CA LYS A 32 0.40 -4.31 6.53
C LYS A 32 -0.16 -5.60 7.14
N ASP A 33 -0.70 -5.54 8.35
CA ASP A 33 -1.32 -6.70 9.01
C ASP A 33 -2.51 -7.22 8.17
N VAL A 34 -3.38 -6.32 7.74
CA VAL A 34 -4.53 -6.66 6.88
C VAL A 34 -4.08 -7.21 5.52
N ALA A 35 -3.11 -6.57 4.87
CA ALA A 35 -2.59 -7.01 3.58
C ALA A 35 -1.91 -8.39 3.68
N TRP A 36 -1.18 -8.63 4.78
CA TRP A 36 -0.52 -9.91 5.04
C TRP A 36 -1.53 -11.04 5.15
N LEU A 37 -2.56 -10.89 5.99
CA LEU A 37 -3.61 -11.90 6.12
C LEU A 37 -4.38 -12.08 4.81
N GLY A 38 -4.64 -10.99 4.08
CA GLY A 38 -5.30 -11.06 2.79
C GLY A 38 -4.52 -11.84 1.74
N LYS A 39 -3.19 -11.69 1.71
CA LYS A 39 -2.30 -12.47 0.85
C LYS A 39 -2.32 -13.97 1.18
N GLN A 40 -2.59 -14.34 2.43
CA GLN A 40 -2.76 -15.73 2.83
C GLN A 40 -4.13 -16.32 2.42
N GLY A 41 -5.01 -15.53 1.79
CA GLY A 41 -6.34 -15.95 1.39
C GLY A 41 -7.36 -15.99 2.52
N VAL A 42 -7.05 -15.37 3.66
CA VAL A 42 -7.95 -15.29 4.82
C VAL A 42 -9.14 -14.40 4.47
N SER A 43 -10.36 -14.82 4.86
CA SER A 43 -11.57 -14.05 4.59
C SER A 43 -11.62 -12.73 5.38
N ARG A 44 -12.44 -11.77 4.96
CA ARG A 44 -12.55 -10.46 5.65
C ARG A 44 -13.06 -10.64 7.09
N GLU A 45 -13.96 -11.59 7.28
CA GLU A 45 -14.56 -11.98 8.55
C GLU A 45 -13.52 -12.57 9.50
N GLU A 46 -12.64 -13.43 8.99
CA GLU A 46 -11.53 -13.98 9.75
C GLU A 46 -10.49 -12.90 10.07
N ILE A 47 -10.14 -12.03 9.12
CA ILE A 47 -9.23 -10.88 9.37
C ILE A 47 -9.79 -9.98 10.48
N ALA A 48 -11.08 -9.69 10.43
CA ALA A 48 -11.76 -8.88 11.44
C ALA A 48 -11.64 -9.52 12.83
N LYS A 49 -11.82 -10.85 12.90
CA LYS A 49 -11.68 -11.62 14.13
C LYS A 49 -10.23 -11.64 14.65
N GLU A 50 -9.26 -11.94 13.79
CA GLU A 50 -7.84 -12.03 14.13
C GLU A 50 -7.29 -10.68 14.63
N LEU A 51 -7.72 -9.58 14.01
CA LEU A 51 -7.27 -8.23 14.37
C LEU A 51 -8.16 -7.55 15.42
N ASN A 52 -9.23 -8.22 15.86
CA ASN A 52 -10.23 -7.71 16.81
C ASN A 52 -10.81 -6.34 16.39
N ILE A 53 -11.24 -6.24 15.13
CA ILE A 53 -11.88 -5.06 14.51
C ILE A 53 -13.15 -5.45 13.77
N SER A 54 -13.94 -4.47 13.32
CA SER A 54 -15.13 -4.77 12.51
C SER A 54 -14.77 -5.12 11.07
N VAL A 55 -15.60 -5.93 10.39
CA VAL A 55 -15.46 -6.21 8.94
C VAL A 55 -15.45 -4.93 8.11
N ASN A 56 -16.27 -3.93 8.49
CA ASN A 56 -16.28 -2.63 7.83
C ASN A 56 -14.93 -1.88 7.97
N THR A 57 -14.27 -2.03 9.12
CA THR A 57 -12.91 -1.51 9.34
C THR A 57 -11.90 -2.22 8.45
N VAL A 58 -12.03 -3.54 8.28
CA VAL A 58 -11.20 -4.31 7.32
C VAL A 58 -11.42 -3.80 5.90
N ASP A 59 -12.66 -3.58 5.46
CA ASP A 59 -12.95 -3.03 4.14
C ASP A 59 -12.34 -1.65 3.94
N THR A 60 -12.39 -0.79 4.97
CA THR A 60 -11.74 0.54 4.93
C THR A 60 -10.22 0.40 4.77
N HIS A 61 -9.58 -0.49 5.53
CA HIS A 61 -8.16 -0.76 5.38
C HIS A 61 -7.83 -1.30 3.98
N LEU A 62 -8.61 -2.24 3.46
CA LEU A 62 -8.43 -2.80 2.11
C LEU A 62 -8.57 -1.72 1.04
N GLN A 63 -9.56 -0.82 1.14
CA GLN A 63 -9.70 0.30 0.20
C GLN A 63 -8.47 1.20 0.20
N ASN A 64 -7.96 1.56 1.39
CA ASN A 64 -6.74 2.37 1.50
C ASN A 64 -5.51 1.64 0.94
N ILE A 65 -5.39 0.33 1.20
CA ILE A 65 -4.33 -0.51 0.64
C ILE A 65 -4.40 -0.52 -0.89
N PHE A 66 -5.60 -0.74 -1.45
CA PHE A 66 -5.82 -0.78 -2.89
C PHE A 66 -5.42 0.53 -3.56
N GLN A 67 -5.79 1.66 -2.97
CA GLN A 67 -5.37 2.98 -3.45
C GLN A 67 -3.86 3.19 -3.35
N LYS A 68 -3.24 2.81 -2.22
CA LYS A 68 -1.79 2.98 -2.00
C LYS A 68 -0.94 2.10 -2.90
N LEU A 69 -1.40 0.90 -3.21
CA LEU A 69 -0.69 -0.06 -4.05
C LEU A 69 -1.07 0.04 -5.54
N ASP A 70 -2.11 0.81 -5.87
CA ASP A 70 -2.69 0.90 -7.21
C ASP A 70 -3.13 -0.49 -7.73
N ILE A 71 -3.92 -1.19 -6.93
CA ILE A 71 -4.51 -2.50 -7.25
C ILE A 71 -6.02 -2.44 -7.07
N LYS A 72 -6.77 -3.40 -7.63
CA LYS A 72 -8.24 -3.35 -7.63
C LYS A 72 -8.88 -4.40 -6.72
N SER A 73 -8.11 -5.36 -6.25
CA SER A 73 -8.65 -6.49 -5.51
C SER A 73 -7.65 -7.13 -4.56
N MET A 74 -8.19 -7.81 -3.56
CA MET A 74 -7.43 -8.59 -2.60
C MET A 74 -6.63 -9.73 -3.26
N ARG A 75 -7.03 -10.17 -4.47
CA ARG A 75 -6.32 -11.18 -5.25
C ARG A 75 -5.01 -10.67 -5.87
N GLU A 76 -4.82 -9.35 -5.92
CA GLU A 76 -3.62 -8.70 -6.44
C GLU A 76 -2.58 -8.39 -5.33
N LEU A 77 -2.89 -8.73 -4.07
CA LEU A 77 -1.96 -8.66 -2.92
C LEU A 77 -0.99 -9.84 -2.89
#